data_AF-A0AAU1VYU4-F1
#
_entry.id   AF-A0AAU1VYU4-F1
#
_cell.length_a   1.000
_cell.length_b   1.000
_cell.length_c   1.000
_cell.angle_alpha   90.00
_cell.angle_beta   90.00
_cell.angle_gamma   90.00
#
_symmetry.space_group_name_H-M   'P 1'
#
loop_
_entity.id
_entity.type
_entity.pdbx_description
1 polymer ?
#
loop_
_entity_poly.entity_id
_entity_poly.type
_entity_poly.pdbx_seq_one_letter_code
_entity_poly.pdbx_strand_id
1 'polypeptide(L)'
;MSEAIYGLLGALGGALITAGAAYWGPWRVAQATRKDAHEVEARARREAEITRIIAMRTTTRLWRNHLAQIISTLQAGLPTDHASFYDAVATARNAAQSALDHALHDGIWVKQTAYGGPFRDFDADGEVRVINALNKLTELIRTELAHVETIRAAGMGEHLRPMGARQAEALKRALDDADSARAELSATLLNRLEQIMSVSVLGGAPSVRHPPRP
;
A
#
# COMPACT_ATOMS: atom_id res chain seq x y z
N MET A 1 79.72 -18.79 0.43
CA MET A 1 78.54 -19.37 1.12
C MET A 1 77.43 -18.35 1.39
N SER A 2 77.69 -17.04 1.35
CA SER A 2 76.70 -15.99 1.67
C SER A 2 75.63 -15.79 0.59
N GLU A 3 75.94 -16.02 -0.70
CA GLU A 3 75.00 -15.80 -1.81
C GLU A 3 73.79 -16.75 -1.82
N ALA A 4 73.97 -18.02 -1.43
CA ALA A 4 72.88 -18.99 -1.36
C ALA A 4 71.86 -18.65 -0.27
N ILE A 5 72.31 -18.02 0.82
CA ILE A 5 71.46 -17.61 1.95
C ILE A 5 70.60 -16.40 1.54
N TYR A 6 71.16 -15.44 0.80
CA TYR A 6 70.40 -14.31 0.27
C TYR A 6 69.38 -14.73 -0.80
N GLY A 7 69.71 -15.71 -1.65
CA GLY A 7 68.77 -16.30 -2.61
C GLY A 7 67.60 -17.05 -1.94
N LEU A 8 67.89 -17.84 -0.90
CA LEU A 8 66.87 -18.56 -0.13
C LEU A 8 65.95 -17.59 0.64
N LEU A 9 66.51 -16.55 1.25
CA LEU A 9 65.73 -15.51 1.94
C LEU A 9 64.85 -14.73 0.96
N GLY A 10 65.35 -14.42 -0.24
CA GLY A 10 64.57 -13.79 -1.30
C GLY A 10 63.41 -14.66 -1.79
N ALA A 11 63.64 -15.96 -1.99
CA ALA A 11 62.61 -16.91 -2.42
C ALA A 11 61.52 -17.11 -1.35
N LEU A 12 61.91 -17.23 -0.08
CA LEU A 12 60.97 -17.33 1.04
C LEU A 12 60.16 -16.05 1.25
N GLY A 13 60.81 -14.89 1.12
CA GLY A 13 60.15 -13.58 1.19
C GLY A 13 59.14 -13.39 0.05
N GLY A 14 59.51 -13.72 -1.18
CA GLY A 14 58.63 -13.67 -2.35
C GLY A 14 57.43 -14.61 -2.21
N ALA A 15 57.66 -15.85 -1.78
CA ALA A 15 56.60 -16.84 -1.60
C ALA A 15 55.58 -16.42 -0.52
N LEU A 16 56.03 -15.81 0.59
CA LEU A 16 55.14 -15.30 1.63
C LEU A 16 54.26 -14.15 1.13
N ILE A 17 54.81 -13.23 0.33
CA ILE A 17 54.05 -12.10 -0.26
C ILE A 17 53.02 -12.64 -1.25
N THR A 18 53.39 -13.58 -2.12
CA THR A 18 52.46 -14.18 -3.09
C THR A 18 51.34 -14.98 -2.39
N ALA A 19 51.67 -15.76 -1.35
CA ALA A 19 50.68 -16.49 -0.55
C ALA A 19 49.73 -15.54 0.20
N GLY A 20 50.25 -14.45 0.77
CA GLY A 20 49.45 -13.41 1.42
C GLY A 20 48.48 -12.72 0.44
N ALA A 21 48.95 -12.38 -0.76
CA ALA A 21 48.12 -11.78 -1.81
C ALA A 21 47.04 -12.73 -2.32
N ALA A 22 47.37 -14.01 -2.51
CA ALA A 22 46.43 -15.05 -2.93
C ALA A 22 45.32 -15.31 -1.91
N TYR A 23 45.59 -15.10 -0.62
CA TYR A 23 44.59 -15.25 0.44
C TYR A 23 43.74 -13.97 0.66
N TRP A 24 44.35 -12.78 0.63
CA TRP A 24 43.65 -11.51 0.88
C TRP A 24 42.77 -11.05 -0.29
N GLY A 25 43.14 -11.37 -1.53
CA GLY A 25 42.35 -11.02 -2.72
C GLY A 25 40.91 -11.57 -2.67
N PRO A 26 40.72 -12.90 -2.56
CA PRO A 26 39.40 -13.51 -2.50
C PRO A 26 38.55 -13.03 -1.32
N TRP A 27 39.16 -12.79 -0.15
CA TRP A 27 38.42 -12.32 1.03
C TRP A 27 37.85 -10.91 0.84
N ARG A 28 38.61 -9.99 0.25
CA ARG A 28 38.11 -8.64 -0.07
C ARG A 28 37.02 -8.66 -1.12
N VAL A 29 37.16 -9.50 -2.15
CA VAL A 29 36.12 -9.68 -3.17
C VAL A 29 34.86 -10.27 -2.54
N ALA A 30 34.96 -11.29 -1.70
CA ALA A 30 33.82 -11.87 -0.99
C ALA A 30 33.14 -10.88 -0.02
N GLN A 31 33.90 -9.96 0.58
CA GLN A 31 33.34 -8.92 1.43
C GLN A 31 32.63 -7.83 0.61
N ALA A 32 33.18 -7.45 -0.54
CA ALA A 32 32.56 -6.50 -1.46
C ALA A 32 31.25 -7.07 -2.04
N THR A 33 31.26 -8.32 -2.53
CA THR A 33 30.06 -8.96 -3.09
C THR A 33 28.94 -9.12 -2.07
N ARG A 34 29.27 -9.39 -0.79
CA ARG A 34 28.27 -9.40 0.30
C ARG A 34 27.65 -8.02 0.51
N LYS A 35 28.45 -6.95 0.52
CA LYS A 35 27.94 -5.58 0.65
C LYS A 35 27.03 -5.21 -0.53
N ASP A 36 27.47 -5.51 -1.74
CA ASP A 36 26.69 -5.26 -2.96
C ASP A 36 25.38 -6.04 -2.95
N ALA A 37 25.40 -7.32 -2.56
CA ALA A 37 24.19 -8.13 -2.42
C ALA A 37 23.22 -7.53 -1.40
N HIS A 38 23.71 -7.08 -0.23
CA HIS A 38 22.87 -6.42 0.76
C HIS A 38 22.27 -5.10 0.27
N GLU A 39 23.03 -4.30 -0.49
CA GLU A 39 22.51 -3.07 -1.08
C GLU A 39 21.42 -3.34 -2.12
N VAL A 40 21.62 -4.35 -2.98
CA VAL A 40 20.65 -4.76 -3.99
C VAL A 40 19.37 -5.25 -3.32
N GLU A 41 19.48 -6.10 -2.30
CA GLU A 41 18.32 -6.55 -1.51
C GLU A 41 17.59 -5.39 -0.84
N ALA A 42 18.33 -4.44 -0.25
CA ALA A 42 17.73 -3.26 0.39
C ALA A 42 17.03 -2.34 -0.61
N ARG A 43 17.55 -2.20 -1.84
CA ARG A 43 16.87 -1.47 -2.93
C ARG A 43 15.61 -2.19 -3.38
N ALA A 44 15.69 -3.49 -3.64
CA ALA A 44 14.55 -4.30 -4.06
C ALA A 44 13.41 -4.27 -3.03
N ARG A 45 13.73 -4.32 -1.73
CA ARG A 45 12.74 -4.19 -0.65
C ARG A 45 12.05 -2.82 -0.66
N ARG A 46 12.80 -1.73 -0.82
CA ARG A 46 12.24 -0.36 -0.90
C ARG A 46 11.35 -0.17 -2.12
N GLU A 47 11.78 -0.65 -3.29
CA GLU A 47 10.99 -0.58 -4.53
C GLU A 47 9.70 -1.39 -4.42
N ALA A 48 9.75 -2.58 -3.83
CA ALA A 48 8.57 -3.40 -3.57
C ALA A 48 7.58 -2.69 -2.63
N GLU A 49 8.09 -2.07 -1.56
CA GLU A 49 7.28 -1.32 -0.60
C GLU A 49 6.58 -0.10 -1.26
N ILE A 50 7.33 0.69 -2.04
CA ILE A 50 6.77 1.82 -2.80
C ILE A 50 5.67 1.34 -3.76
N THR A 51 5.94 0.26 -4.49
CA THR A 51 5.00 -0.32 -5.46
C THR A 51 3.69 -0.74 -4.79
N ARG A 52 3.76 -1.36 -3.61
CA ARG A 52 2.58 -1.77 -2.84
C ARG A 52 1.77 -0.58 -2.34
N ILE A 53 2.44 0.43 -1.79
CA ILE A 53 1.74 1.65 -1.34
C ILE A 53 0.99 2.31 -2.50
N ILE A 54 1.63 2.39 -3.67
CA ILE A 54 0.98 2.89 -4.88
C ILE A 54 -0.23 2.01 -5.24
N ALA A 55 -0.06 0.68 -5.24
CA ALA A 55 -1.13 -0.27 -5.54
C ALA A 55 -2.33 -0.16 -4.58
N MET A 56 -2.12 -0.02 -3.27
CA MET A 56 -3.21 0.17 -2.30
C MET A 56 -3.96 1.48 -2.56
N ARG A 57 -3.25 2.58 -2.82
CA ARG A 57 -3.87 3.89 -3.10
C ARG A 57 -4.66 3.89 -4.40
N THR A 58 -4.14 3.25 -5.45
CA THR A 58 -4.81 3.20 -6.76
C THR A 58 -6.01 2.28 -6.74
N THR A 59 -5.91 1.09 -6.16
CA THR A 59 -7.02 0.11 -6.11
C THR A 59 -8.19 0.62 -5.28
N THR A 60 -7.95 1.16 -4.08
CA THR A 60 -9.01 1.76 -3.25
C THR A 60 -9.67 2.96 -3.92
N ARG A 61 -8.90 3.80 -4.63
CA ARG A 61 -9.45 4.92 -5.43
C ARG A 61 -10.30 4.43 -6.58
N LEU A 62 -9.84 3.43 -7.34
CA LEU A 62 -10.60 2.86 -8.46
C LEU A 62 -11.91 2.24 -7.99
N TRP A 63 -11.86 1.47 -6.90
CA TRP A 63 -13.07 0.90 -6.29
C TRP A 63 -14.06 2.01 -5.91
N ARG A 64 -13.62 3.00 -5.14
CA ARG A 64 -14.46 4.15 -4.74
C ARG A 64 -15.06 4.87 -5.95
N ASN A 65 -14.26 5.13 -7.00
CA ASN A 65 -14.74 5.83 -8.19
C ASN A 65 -15.83 5.04 -8.91
N HIS A 66 -15.66 3.71 -9.01
CA HIS A 66 -16.68 2.84 -9.58
C HIS A 66 -17.99 2.89 -8.76
N LEU A 67 -17.91 2.80 -7.43
CA LEU A 67 -19.09 2.91 -6.57
C LEU A 67 -19.79 4.27 -6.74
N ALA A 68 -19.04 5.37 -6.77
CA ALA A 68 -19.58 6.71 -6.99
C ALA A 68 -20.29 6.85 -8.36
N GLN A 69 -19.71 6.26 -9.41
CA GLN A 69 -20.33 6.22 -10.74
C GLN A 69 -21.67 5.48 -10.70
N ILE A 70 -21.73 4.31 -10.05
CA ILE A 70 -22.96 3.51 -9.94
C ILE A 70 -24.03 4.28 -9.14
N ILE A 71 -23.67 4.95 -8.05
CA ILE A 71 -24.59 5.80 -7.30
C ILE A 71 -25.18 6.89 -8.21
N SER A 72 -24.35 7.56 -9.01
CA SER A 72 -24.82 8.57 -9.97
C SER A 72 -25.76 7.98 -11.02
N THR A 73 -25.45 6.79 -11.55
CA THR A 73 -26.31 6.08 -12.52
C THR A 73 -27.68 5.74 -11.91
N LEU A 74 -27.69 5.22 -10.68
CA LEU A 74 -28.93 4.88 -9.96
C LEU A 74 -29.76 6.13 -9.62
N GLN A 75 -29.12 7.24 -9.25
CA GLN A 75 -29.80 8.51 -9.00
C GLN A 75 -30.43 9.08 -10.27
N ALA A 76 -29.80 8.88 -11.43
CA ALA A 76 -30.34 9.27 -12.73
C ALA A 76 -31.44 8.33 -13.25
N GLY A 77 -31.75 7.23 -12.54
CA GLY A 77 -32.71 6.22 -12.99
C GLY A 77 -32.24 5.48 -14.24
N LEU A 78 -30.94 5.46 -14.52
CA LEU A 78 -30.39 4.80 -15.69
C LEU A 78 -30.24 3.30 -15.44
N PRO A 79 -30.44 2.47 -16.47
CA PRO A 79 -30.23 1.03 -16.35
C PRO A 79 -28.76 0.75 -16.02
N THR A 80 -28.53 0.01 -14.94
CA THR A 80 -27.20 -0.46 -14.54
C THR A 80 -27.08 -1.94 -14.88
N ASP A 81 -25.96 -2.34 -15.47
CA ASP A 81 -25.65 -3.76 -15.68
C ASP A 81 -25.14 -4.38 -14.37
N HIS A 82 -25.95 -5.28 -13.80
CA HIS A 82 -25.67 -5.89 -12.51
C HIS A 82 -24.45 -6.82 -12.59
N ALA A 83 -24.34 -7.61 -13.67
CA ALA A 83 -23.23 -8.56 -13.83
C ALA A 83 -21.90 -7.82 -13.89
N SER A 84 -21.82 -6.77 -14.73
CA SER A 84 -20.64 -5.91 -14.82
C SER A 84 -20.28 -5.24 -13.49
N PHE A 85 -21.28 -4.79 -12.72
CA PHE A 85 -21.04 -4.25 -11.38
C PHE A 85 -20.43 -5.30 -10.42
N TYR A 86 -20.98 -6.51 -10.36
CA TYR A 86 -20.46 -7.56 -9.47
C TYR A 86 -19.03 -7.95 -9.83
N ASP A 87 -18.73 -8.09 -11.12
CA ASP A 87 -17.39 -8.43 -11.61
C ASP A 87 -16.38 -7.32 -11.30
N ALA A 88 -16.76 -6.05 -11.54
CA ALA A 88 -15.92 -4.90 -11.25
C ALA A 88 -15.62 -4.77 -9.75
N VAL A 89 -16.63 -4.96 -8.89
CA VAL A 89 -16.47 -4.94 -7.43
C VAL A 89 -15.61 -6.10 -6.95
N ALA A 90 -15.85 -7.32 -7.44
CA ALA A 90 -15.05 -8.49 -7.08
C ALA A 90 -13.58 -8.29 -7.46
N THR A 91 -13.33 -7.79 -8.66
CA THR A 91 -11.98 -7.47 -9.15
C THR A 91 -11.31 -6.42 -8.28
N ALA A 92 -12.00 -5.31 -8.01
CA ALA A 92 -11.44 -4.21 -7.21
C ALA A 92 -11.18 -4.62 -5.76
N ARG A 93 -12.09 -5.40 -5.16
CA ARG A 93 -11.95 -5.94 -3.80
C ARG A 93 -10.77 -6.91 -3.71
N ASN A 94 -10.66 -7.86 -4.63
CA ASN A 94 -9.57 -8.83 -4.66
C ASN A 94 -8.22 -8.14 -4.86
N ALA A 95 -8.16 -7.11 -5.72
CA ALA A 95 -6.95 -6.32 -5.92
C ALA A 95 -6.56 -5.53 -4.65
N ALA A 96 -7.53 -4.93 -3.96
CA ALA A 96 -7.29 -4.22 -2.70
C ALA A 96 -6.85 -5.17 -1.57
N GLN A 97 -7.48 -6.34 -1.46
CA GLN A 97 -7.10 -7.38 -0.48
C GLN A 97 -5.71 -7.94 -0.78
N SER A 98 -5.41 -8.28 -2.03
CA SER A 98 -4.06 -8.76 -2.41
C SER A 98 -2.98 -7.70 -2.12
N ALA A 99 -3.25 -6.42 -2.38
CA ALA A 99 -2.32 -5.35 -2.05
C ALA A 99 -2.10 -5.22 -0.53
N LEU A 100 -3.14 -5.43 0.28
CA LEU A 100 -3.08 -5.44 1.74
C LEU A 100 -2.34 -6.67 2.29
N ASP A 101 -2.66 -7.87 1.80
CA ASP A 101 -2.03 -9.12 2.23
C ASP A 101 -0.53 -9.09 1.94
N HIS A 102 -0.12 -8.58 0.78
CA HIS A 102 1.30 -8.35 0.48
C HIS A 102 1.92 -7.31 1.44
N ALA A 103 1.20 -6.25 1.82
CA ALA A 103 1.72 -5.29 2.80
C ALA A 103 1.94 -5.93 4.19
N LEU A 104 1.04 -6.83 4.61
CA LEU A 104 1.14 -7.56 5.87
C LEU A 104 2.29 -8.58 5.87
N HIS A 105 2.41 -9.39 4.81
CA HIS A 105 3.39 -10.48 4.75
C HIS A 105 4.85 -10.00 4.72
N ASP A 106 5.12 -8.84 4.13
CA ASP A 106 6.48 -8.32 4.00
C ASP A 106 7.01 -7.59 5.25
N GLY A 107 6.28 -7.68 6.37
CA GLY A 107 6.68 -7.08 7.63
C GLY A 107 6.70 -5.54 7.60
N ILE A 108 6.19 -4.93 6.53
CA ILE A 108 5.99 -3.47 6.44
C ILE A 108 5.04 -3.01 7.55
N TRP A 109 4.11 -3.90 7.96
CA TRP A 109 3.04 -3.59 8.91
C TRP A 109 2.99 -4.50 10.15
N VAL A 110 3.86 -5.51 10.25
CA VAL A 110 4.05 -6.23 11.51
C VAL A 110 4.91 -5.36 12.42
N LYS A 111 4.27 -4.40 13.12
CA LYS A 111 4.64 -4.18 14.52
C LYS A 111 4.42 -5.52 15.20
N GLN A 112 5.47 -6.35 15.23
CA GLN A 112 5.62 -7.26 16.34
C GLN A 112 5.44 -6.37 17.56
N THR A 113 4.48 -6.73 18.39
CA THR A 113 4.38 -6.31 19.77
C THR A 113 5.70 -6.65 20.46
N ALA A 114 6.75 -5.88 20.16
CA ALA A 114 7.97 -5.84 20.93
C ALA A 114 7.53 -5.26 22.27
N TYR A 115 7.34 -6.17 23.21
CA TYR A 115 7.24 -5.91 24.63
C TYR A 115 8.14 -4.71 24.99
N GLY A 116 7.55 -3.57 25.34
CA GLY A 116 8.22 -2.53 26.14
C GLY A 116 8.81 -1.29 25.46
N GLY A 117 8.14 -0.65 24.49
CA GLY A 117 8.56 0.69 24.03
C GLY A 117 7.41 1.61 23.59
N PRO A 118 7.34 2.88 24.05
CA PRO A 118 6.31 3.82 23.64
C PRO A 118 6.62 4.42 22.26
N PHE A 119 6.47 3.62 21.20
CA PHE A 119 6.45 4.14 19.83
C PHE A 119 5.01 4.17 19.33
N ARG A 120 4.54 5.41 19.10
CA ARG A 120 3.21 5.78 18.59
C ARG A 120 2.66 4.79 17.57
N ASP A 121 1.41 4.43 17.80
CA ASP A 121 0.58 3.49 17.06
C ASP A 121 0.52 3.84 15.57
N PHE A 122 0.95 2.89 14.73
CA PHE A 122 0.53 2.87 13.34
C PHE A 122 -0.79 2.09 13.35
N ASP A 123 -1.89 2.80 13.13
CA ASP A 123 -3.26 2.29 13.22
C ASP A 123 -3.53 1.30 12.09
N ALA A 124 -3.37 0.00 12.36
CA ALA A 124 -3.98 -1.06 11.55
C ALA A 124 -5.51 -0.83 11.40
N ASP A 125 -6.09 -0.03 12.29
CA ASP A 125 -7.48 0.41 12.29
C ASP A 125 -7.85 1.21 11.03
N GLY A 126 -6.94 2.01 10.45
CA GLY A 126 -7.23 2.83 9.27
C GLY A 126 -7.48 2.02 7.98
N GLU A 127 -6.74 0.92 7.80
CA GLU A 127 -6.87 0.02 6.65
C GLU A 127 -8.14 -0.80 6.72
N VAL A 128 -8.38 -1.41 7.89
CA VAL A 128 -9.61 -2.13 8.20
C VAL A 128 -10.81 -1.19 8.00
N ARG A 129 -10.68 0.09 8.39
CA ARG A 129 -11.72 1.10 8.21
C ARG A 129 -12.03 1.39 6.74
N VAL A 130 -11.04 1.57 5.86
CA VAL A 130 -11.33 1.85 4.43
C VAL A 130 -11.98 0.65 3.74
N ILE A 131 -11.49 -0.57 4.01
CA ILE A 131 -12.05 -1.79 3.41
C ILE A 131 -13.47 -2.02 3.92
N ASN A 132 -13.71 -1.81 5.22
CA ASN A 132 -15.05 -1.92 5.80
C ASN A 132 -16.02 -0.86 5.25
N ALA A 133 -15.57 0.39 5.08
CA ALA A 133 -16.39 1.45 4.51
C ALA A 133 -16.77 1.16 3.04
N LEU A 134 -15.80 0.70 2.23
CA LEU A 134 -16.05 0.31 0.82
C LEU A 134 -16.95 -0.93 0.70
N ASN A 135 -16.77 -1.92 1.58
CA ASN A 135 -17.66 -3.08 1.64
C ASN A 135 -19.08 -2.66 2.04
N LYS A 136 -19.23 -1.83 3.07
CA LYS A 136 -20.55 -1.33 3.51
C LYS A 136 -21.26 -0.59 2.37
N LEU A 137 -20.55 0.30 1.66
CA LEU A 137 -21.11 1.00 0.51
C LEU A 137 -21.50 0.03 -0.62
N THR A 138 -20.67 -0.98 -0.87
CA THR A 138 -20.96 -2.03 -1.85
C THR A 138 -22.25 -2.78 -1.52
N GLU A 139 -22.45 -3.19 -0.27
CA GLU A 139 -23.66 -3.92 0.15
C GLU A 139 -24.94 -3.05 0.07
N LEU A 140 -24.82 -1.75 0.38
CA LEU A 140 -25.94 -0.82 0.18
C LEU A 140 -26.31 -0.73 -1.31
N ILE A 141 -25.33 -0.61 -2.21
CA ILE A 141 -25.58 -0.57 -3.66
C ILE A 141 -26.20 -1.89 -4.13
N ARG A 142 -25.71 -3.05 -3.66
CA ARG A 142 -26.31 -4.35 -3.98
C ARG A 142 -27.77 -4.45 -3.57
N THR A 143 -28.10 -3.95 -2.39
CA THR A 143 -29.48 -3.94 -1.89
C THR A 143 -30.39 -3.12 -2.80
N GLU A 144 -29.92 -1.94 -3.24
CA GLU A 144 -30.67 -1.08 -4.17
C GLU A 144 -30.80 -1.71 -5.57
N LEU A 145 -29.74 -2.31 -6.11
CA LEU A 145 -29.79 -3.00 -7.40
C LEU A 145 -30.78 -4.16 -7.38
N ALA A 146 -30.81 -4.96 -6.31
CA ALA A 146 -31.78 -6.04 -6.14
C ALA A 146 -33.22 -5.52 -6.07
N HIS A 147 -33.44 -4.38 -5.42
CA HIS A 147 -34.75 -3.74 -5.37
C HIS A 147 -35.21 -3.27 -6.76
N VAL A 148 -34.31 -2.64 -7.52
CA VAL A 148 -34.55 -2.22 -8.91
C VAL A 148 -34.90 -3.42 -9.80
N GLU A 149 -34.19 -4.53 -9.66
CA GLU A 149 -34.45 -5.77 -10.40
C GLU A 149 -35.85 -6.33 -10.11
N THR A 150 -36.23 -6.34 -8.83
CA THR A 150 -37.53 -6.83 -8.38
C THR A 150 -38.67 -5.99 -8.97
N ILE A 151 -38.52 -4.66 -9.00
CA ILE A 151 -39.51 -3.76 -9.61
C ILE A 151 -39.61 -4.01 -11.11
N ARG A 152 -38.46 -4.17 -11.80
CA ARG A 152 -38.42 -4.47 -13.24
C ARG A 152 -39.10 -5.81 -13.55
N ALA A 153 -38.81 -6.85 -12.77
CA ALA A 153 -39.41 -8.18 -12.94
C ALA A 153 -40.92 -8.19 -12.68
N ALA A 154 -41.41 -7.32 -11.79
CA ALA A 154 -42.84 -7.16 -11.52
C ALA A 154 -43.63 -6.46 -12.64
N GLY A 155 -42.97 -6.07 -13.75
CA GLY A 155 -43.63 -5.42 -14.89
C GLY A 155 -44.17 -4.02 -14.59
N MET A 156 -43.73 -3.41 -13.48
CA MET A 156 -44.11 -2.05 -13.08
C MET A 156 -43.32 -1.00 -13.88
N GLY A 157 -43.63 -0.91 -15.18
CA GLY A 157 -43.35 0.25 -16.04
C GLY A 157 -41.88 0.58 -16.34
N GLU A 158 -41.62 0.91 -17.59
CA GLU A 158 -40.33 1.22 -18.22
C GLU A 158 -39.58 2.45 -17.64
N HIS A 159 -40.15 3.10 -16.62
CA HIS A 159 -39.51 4.20 -15.91
C HIS A 159 -39.05 3.70 -14.54
N LEU A 160 -37.77 3.35 -14.47
CA LEU A 160 -37.06 3.13 -13.22
C LEU A 160 -37.35 4.32 -12.30
N ARG A 161 -38.13 4.06 -11.25
CA ARG A 161 -38.46 5.08 -10.28
C ARG A 161 -37.14 5.61 -9.73
N PRO A 162 -36.90 6.93 -9.75
CA PRO A 162 -35.68 7.49 -9.19
C PRO A 162 -35.56 7.03 -7.74
N MET A 163 -34.32 6.72 -7.35
CA MET A 163 -33.97 6.27 -6.01
C MET A 163 -34.66 7.13 -4.94
N GLY A 164 -35.24 6.48 -3.93
CA GLY A 164 -35.90 7.17 -2.84
C GLY A 164 -34.92 8.11 -2.11
N ALA A 165 -35.39 9.29 -1.70
CA ALA A 165 -34.53 10.31 -1.08
C ALA A 165 -33.77 9.79 0.16
N ARG A 166 -34.37 8.88 0.94
CA ARG A 166 -33.72 8.25 2.11
C ARG A 166 -32.56 7.34 1.69
N GLN A 167 -32.75 6.54 0.64
CA GLN A 167 -31.72 5.65 0.09
C GLN A 167 -30.58 6.44 -0.52
N ALA A 168 -30.90 7.50 -1.28
CA ALA A 168 -29.91 8.39 -1.87
C ALA A 168 -29.02 9.06 -0.81
N GLU A 169 -29.63 9.53 0.28
CA GLU A 169 -28.91 10.10 1.42
C GLU A 169 -28.05 9.06 2.15
N ALA A 170 -28.54 7.82 2.32
CA ALA A 170 -27.77 6.75 2.95
C ALA A 170 -26.53 6.36 2.13
N LEU A 171 -26.67 6.24 0.80
CA LEU A 171 -25.56 5.97 -0.11
C LEU A 171 -24.55 7.12 -0.13
N LYS A 172 -25.02 8.37 -0.13
CA LYS A 172 -24.15 9.54 -0.05
C LYS A 172 -23.32 9.54 1.22
N ARG A 173 -23.93 9.33 2.38
CA ARG A 173 -23.21 9.24 3.67
C ARG A 173 -22.19 8.10 3.67
N ALA A 174 -22.54 6.94 3.15
CA ALA A 174 -21.61 5.82 3.05
C ALA A 174 -20.44 6.11 2.09
N LEU A 175 -20.66 6.89 1.03
CA LEU A 175 -19.59 7.36 0.15
C LEU A 175 -18.68 8.37 0.85
N ASP A 176 -19.24 9.32 1.60
CA ASP A 176 -18.47 10.30 2.38
C ASP A 176 -17.63 9.62 3.48
N ASP A 177 -18.18 8.59 4.14
CA ASP A 177 -17.47 7.74 5.10
C ASP A 177 -16.27 7.02 4.44
N ALA A 178 -16.50 6.43 3.25
CA ALA A 178 -15.45 5.75 2.50
C ALA A 178 -14.35 6.73 2.02
N ASP A 179 -14.72 7.94 1.63
CA ASP A 179 -13.75 8.97 1.25
C ASP A 179 -12.92 9.47 2.43
N SER A 180 -13.55 9.64 3.59
CA SER A 180 -12.86 10.01 4.83
C SER A 180 -11.84 8.94 5.23
N ALA A 181 -12.26 7.66 5.25
CA ALA A 181 -11.36 6.54 5.56
C ALA A 181 -10.21 6.42 4.55
N ARG A 182 -10.49 6.65 3.25
CA ARG A 182 -9.45 6.65 2.20
C ARG A 182 -8.48 7.83 2.34
N ALA A 183 -8.95 9.00 2.76
CA ALA A 183 -8.10 10.16 2.99
C ALA A 183 -7.12 9.92 4.15
N GLU A 184 -7.61 9.36 5.26
CA GLU A 184 -6.78 8.95 6.41
C GLU A 184 -5.73 7.90 6.02
N LEU A 185 -6.14 6.85 5.30
CA LEU A 185 -5.20 5.85 4.79
C LEU A 185 -4.17 6.49 3.86
N SER A 186 -4.60 7.33 2.91
CA SER A 186 -3.68 7.96 1.96
C SER A 186 -2.69 8.89 2.65
N ALA A 187 -3.09 9.59 3.73
CA ALA A 187 -2.17 10.41 4.51
C ALA A 187 -1.10 9.54 5.19
N THR A 188 -1.52 8.44 5.80
CA THR A 188 -0.63 7.46 6.45
C THR A 188 0.36 6.86 5.45
N LEU A 189 -0.13 6.42 4.30
CA LEU A 189 0.67 5.84 3.21
C LEU A 189 1.65 6.84 2.60
N LEU A 190 1.27 8.12 2.47
CA LEU A 190 2.17 9.17 2.00
C LEU A 190 3.29 9.43 3.01
N ASN A 191 2.97 9.56 4.30
CA ASN A 191 3.97 9.69 5.36
C ASN A 191 4.96 8.51 5.33
N ARG A 192 4.47 7.30 5.06
CA ARG A 192 5.32 6.12 4.92
C ARG A 192 6.22 6.18 3.68
N LEU A 193 5.69 6.61 2.53
CA LEU A 193 6.50 6.83 1.32
C LEU A 193 7.61 7.85 1.56
N GLU A 194 7.32 8.95 2.25
CA GLU A 194 8.33 9.97 2.60
C GLU A 194 9.46 9.39 3.45
N GLN A 195 9.12 8.53 4.44
CA GLN A 195 10.11 7.83 5.25
C GLN A 195 11.00 6.88 4.44
N ILE A 196 10.42 6.11 3.50
CA ILE A 196 11.16 5.14 2.68
C ILE A 196 12.10 5.85 1.71
N MET A 197 11.64 6.95 1.11
CA MET A 197 12.41 7.70 0.14
C MET A 197 13.47 8.59 0.78
N SER A 198 13.44 8.77 2.11
CA SER A 198 14.28 9.75 2.83
C SER A 198 14.18 11.17 2.24
N VAL A 199 13.07 11.47 1.57
CA VAL A 199 12.77 12.78 1.00
C VAL A 199 11.88 13.49 1.99
N SER A 200 12.45 14.42 2.76
CA SER A 200 11.64 15.37 3.51
C SER A 200 10.96 16.29 2.49
N VAL A 201 9.63 16.17 2.34
CA VAL A 201 8.87 17.05 1.46
C VAL A 201 8.86 18.46 2.09
N LEU A 202 9.74 19.32 1.61
CA LEU A 202 9.75 20.76 1.86
C LEU A 202 8.45 21.37 1.29
N GLY A 203 7.33 21.28 2.00
CA GLY A 203 6.06 21.79 1.48
C GLY A 203 4.85 21.85 2.40
N GLY A 204 4.94 21.42 3.66
CA GLY A 204 3.84 21.55 4.62
C GLY A 204 4.17 22.56 5.71
N ALA A 205 3.64 23.78 5.61
CA ALA A 205 3.76 24.78 6.67
C ALA A 205 3.26 24.19 8.00
N PRO A 206 4.02 24.31 9.12
CA PRO A 206 3.53 23.87 10.42
C PRO A 206 2.28 24.68 10.75
N SER A 207 1.17 23.98 11.03
CA SER A 207 -0.01 24.60 11.65
C SER A 207 0.44 25.31 12.93
N VAL A 208 0.53 26.62 12.86
CA VAL A 208 0.72 27.49 14.01
C VAL A 208 -0.49 27.31 14.90
N ARG A 209 -0.35 26.50 15.96
CA ARG A 209 -1.31 26.50 17.05
C ARG A 209 -1.21 27.87 17.71
N HIS A 210 -2.23 28.69 17.52
CA HIS A 210 -2.38 29.90 18.32
C HIS A 210 -2.52 29.49 19.79
N PRO A 211 -1.75 30.08 20.70
CA PRO A 211 -1.98 29.90 22.12
C PRO A 211 -3.35 30.49 22.49
N PRO A 212 -4.05 29.90 23.48
CA PRO A 212 -5.28 30.48 24.00
C PRO A 212 -4.98 31.88 24.53
N ARG A 213 -5.76 32.88 24.07
CA ARG A 213 -5.73 34.22 24.64
C ARG A 213 -6.30 34.18 26.07
N PRO A 214 -5.74 34.98 26.99
CA PRO A 214 -6.20 35.08 28.37
C PRO A 214 -7.62 35.65 28.48
#